data_AF-A0A3C0GF51-F1
#
_entry.id   AF-A0A3C0GF51-F1
#
_cell.length_a   1.000
_cell.length_b   1.000
_cell.length_c   1.000
_cell.angle_alpha   90.00
_cell.angle_beta   90.00
_cell.angle_gamma   90.00
#
_symmetry.space_group_name_H-M   'P 1'
#
loop_
_entity.id
_entity.type
_entity.pdbx_description
1 polymer ?
#
loop_
_entity_poly.entity_id
_entity_poly.type
_entity_poly.pdbx_seq_one_letter_code
_entity_poly.pdbx_strand_id
1 'polypeptide(L)'
;MIEDRQRVNIQVSVRLDQIDAEVKLLLDKAQNILSGIASSNFNTMEDPLSNHCFQKIDNVRMDLADADAVLQDVMSIVNSYNLLIAQSRQPQQSEQPSVETGTHEP
;
A
#
# COMPACT_ATOMS: atom_id res chain seq x y z
N MET A 1 5.93 -37.49 -2.74
CA MET A 1 4.73 -36.65 -2.60
C MET A 1 5.23 -35.27 -2.23
N ILE A 2 5.10 -34.29 -3.12
CA ILE A 2 5.52 -32.91 -2.88
C ILE A 2 4.24 -32.16 -2.51
N GLU A 3 4.16 -31.68 -1.28
CA GLU A 3 3.01 -30.89 -0.82
C GLU A 3 3.02 -29.54 -1.53
N ASP A 4 2.01 -29.30 -2.35
CA ASP A 4 1.74 -28.00 -2.93
C ASP A 4 1.49 -27.00 -1.80
N ARG A 5 2.50 -26.17 -1.50
CA ARG A 5 2.36 -25.00 -0.63
C ARG A 5 1.39 -24.03 -1.30
N GLN A 6 0.11 -24.19 -0.98
CA GLN A 6 -0.97 -23.33 -1.40
C GLN A 6 -0.64 -21.89 -0.99
N ARG A 7 -0.26 -21.06 -1.96
CA ARG A 7 -0.04 -19.63 -1.74
C ARG A 7 -1.40 -18.99 -1.49
N VAL A 8 -1.71 -18.72 -0.22
CA VAL A 8 -2.93 -18.01 0.16
C VAL A 8 -2.72 -16.54 -0.20
N ASN A 9 -3.43 -16.07 -1.21
CA ASN A 9 -3.46 -14.66 -1.57
C ASN A 9 -4.46 -13.99 -0.62
N ILE A 10 -3.97 -13.42 0.49
CA ILE A 10 -4.83 -12.75 1.47
C ILE A 10 -5.16 -11.36 0.92
N GLN A 11 -6.28 -11.25 0.20
CA GLN A 11 -6.86 -9.95 -0.13
C GLN A 11 -7.62 -9.43 1.09
N VAL A 12 -7.03 -8.48 1.80
CA VAL A 12 -7.74 -7.77 2.88
C VAL A 12 -8.70 -6.77 2.24
N SER A 13 -10.00 -7.08 2.27
CA SER A 13 -11.03 -6.14 1.84
C SER A 13 -11.25 -5.08 2.93
N VAL A 14 -10.54 -3.97 2.86
CA VAL A 14 -10.85 -2.80 3.69
C VAL A 14 -12.16 -2.20 3.18
N ARG A 15 -13.13 -2.02 4.07
CA ARG A 15 -14.37 -1.32 3.70
C ARG A 15 -14.07 0.15 3.44
N LEU A 16 -14.71 0.74 2.43
CA LEU A 16 -14.40 2.11 1.98
C LEU A 16 -14.50 3.16 3.08
N ASP A 17 -15.40 2.96 4.05
CA ASP A 17 -15.60 3.80 5.22
C ASP A 17 -14.44 3.73 6.25
N GLN A 18 -13.57 2.73 6.14
CA GLN A 18 -12.43 2.49 7.04
C GLN A 18 -11.08 2.85 6.40
N ILE A 19 -11.05 3.21 5.11
CA ILE A 19 -9.81 3.53 4.40
C ILE A 19 -9.06 4.69 5.04
N ASP A 20 -9.78 5.75 5.45
CA ASP A 20 -9.15 6.92 6.08
C ASP A 20 -8.46 6.55 7.42
N ALA A 21 -9.08 5.66 8.20
CA ALA A 21 -8.52 5.19 9.46
C ALA A 21 -7.29 4.31 9.23
N GLU A 22 -7.36 3.41 8.25
CA GLU A 22 -6.25 2.51 7.89
C GLU A 22 -5.04 3.28 7.36
N VAL A 23 -5.26 4.24 6.45
CA VAL A 23 -4.20 5.10 5.91
C VAL A 23 -3.55 5.90 7.03
N LYS A 24 -4.32 6.44 7.98
CA LYS A 24 -3.77 7.14 9.15
C LYS A 24 -2.92 6.23 10.02
N LEU A 25 -3.36 5.01 10.26
CA LEU A 25 -2.62 4.03 11.08
C LEU A 25 -1.28 3.66 10.43
N LEU A 26 -1.26 3.45 9.11
CA LEU A 26 -0.04 3.17 8.37
C LEU A 26 0.91 4.38 8.32
N LEU A 27 0.37 5.59 8.13
CA LEU A 27 1.16 6.83 8.20
C LEU A 27 1.78 7.03 9.60
N ASP A 28 1.02 6.78 10.67
CA ASP A 28 1.52 6.85 12.04
C ASP A 28 2.63 5.81 12.28
N LYS A 29 2.44 4.57 11.78
CA LYS A 29 3.47 3.53 11.82
C LYS A 29 4.76 3.97 11.12
N ALA A 30 4.67 4.50 9.90
CA ALA A 30 5.83 5.01 9.17
C ALA A 30 6.51 6.17 9.93
N GLN A 31 5.72 7.09 10.49
CA GLN A 31 6.24 8.20 11.27
C GLN A 31 6.97 7.76 12.54
N ASN A 32 6.47 6.73 13.22
CA ASN A 32 7.12 6.15 14.40
C ASN A 32 8.49 5.56 14.06
N ILE A 33 8.62 4.84 12.94
CA ILE A 33 9.90 4.29 12.46
C ILE A 33 10.88 5.43 12.16
N LEU A 34 10.43 6.43 11.38
CA LEU A 34 11.25 7.59 11.01
C LEU A 34 11.71 8.41 12.23
N SER A 35 10.86 8.52 13.26
CA SER A 35 11.23 9.20 14.51
C SER A 35 12.32 8.44 15.28
N GLY A 36 12.28 7.11 15.26
CA GLY A 36 13.34 6.27 15.81
C GLY A 36 14.68 6.46 15.09
N ILE A 37 14.64 6.54 13.74
CA ILE A 37 15.84 6.83 12.93
C ILE A 37 16.37 8.23 13.22
N ALA A 38 15.53 9.26 13.27
CA ALA A 38 15.96 10.63 13.57
C ALA A 38 16.61 10.75 14.95
N SER A 39 16.20 9.91 15.89
CA SER A 39 16.79 9.82 17.24
C SER A 39 18.14 9.09 17.26
N SER A 40 18.51 8.39 16.19
CA SER A 40 19.80 7.71 16.03
C SER A 40 20.90 8.74 15.76
N ASN A 41 21.34 9.44 16.81
CA ASN A 41 22.36 10.48 16.70
C ASN A 41 23.70 9.89 16.21
N PHE A 42 24.17 10.36 15.04
CA PHE A 42 25.48 9.98 14.48
C PHE A 42 26.59 10.94 14.91
N ASN A 43 26.25 12.14 15.38
CA ASN A 43 27.23 13.17 15.78
C ASN A 43 27.95 12.82 17.09
N THR A 44 27.45 11.86 17.85
CA THR A 44 28.05 11.38 19.11
C THR A 44 28.90 10.12 18.92
N MET A 45 29.16 9.68 17.68
CA MET A 45 30.04 8.54 17.45
C MET A 45 31.51 8.93 17.65
N GLU A 46 32.14 8.28 18.62
CA GLU A 46 33.55 8.48 18.94
C GLU A 46 34.49 7.88 17.88
N ASP A 47 34.08 6.77 17.23
CA ASP A 47 34.81 6.12 16.14
C ASP A 47 33.89 5.80 14.94
N PRO A 48 33.85 6.67 13.91
CA PRO A 48 33.00 6.49 12.74
C PRO A 48 33.51 5.40 11.78
N LEU A 49 34.75 4.89 11.96
CA LEU A 49 35.30 3.81 11.13
C LEU A 49 35.22 2.44 11.83
N SER A 50 34.54 2.37 12.97
CA SER A 50 34.34 1.13 13.71
C SER A 50 33.30 0.20 13.08
N ASN A 51 33.42 -1.10 13.36
CA ASN A 51 32.37 -2.09 13.04
C ASN A 51 31.04 -1.75 13.73
N HIS A 52 31.07 -1.08 14.88
CA HIS A 52 29.86 -0.63 15.57
C HIS A 52 29.14 0.47 14.78
N CYS A 53 29.88 1.42 14.20
CA CYS A 53 29.33 2.41 13.29
C CYS A 53 28.70 1.74 12.05
N PHE A 54 29.41 0.78 11.45
CA PHE A 54 28.90 0.01 10.31
C PHE A 54 27.56 -0.67 10.61
N GLN A 55 27.45 -1.37 11.75
CA GLN A 55 26.20 -2.02 12.16
C GLN A 55 25.07 -1.02 12.38
N LYS A 56 25.35 0.14 12.99
CA LYS A 56 24.34 1.17 13.22
C LYS A 56 23.86 1.80 11.91
N ILE A 57 24.75 2.00 10.94
CA ILE A 57 24.35 2.43 9.59
C ILE A 57 23.44 1.38 8.95
N ASP A 58 23.80 0.10 9.04
CA ASP A 58 23.01 -0.97 8.44
C ASP A 58 21.61 -1.08 9.07
N ASN A 59 21.50 -0.97 10.39
CA ASN A 59 20.21 -0.92 11.08
C ASN A 59 19.35 0.25 10.59
N VAL A 60 19.92 1.46 10.49
CA VAL A 60 19.18 2.62 9.97
C VAL A 60 18.74 2.41 8.52
N ARG A 61 19.56 1.73 7.70
CA ARG A 61 19.17 1.38 6.32
C ARG A 61 18.00 0.39 6.30
N MET A 62 17.98 -0.59 7.19
CA MET A 62 16.87 -1.54 7.32
C MET A 62 15.59 -0.83 7.78
N ASP A 63 15.67 0.01 8.82
CA ASP A 63 14.52 0.77 9.31
C ASP A 63 13.96 1.72 8.23
N LEU A 64 14.83 2.34 7.42
CA LEU A 64 14.40 3.16 6.27
C LEU A 64 13.66 2.33 5.22
N ALA A 65 14.13 1.11 4.93
CA ALA A 65 13.45 0.21 4.00
C ALA A 65 12.08 -0.23 4.53
N ASP A 66 11.96 -0.47 5.83
CA ASP A 66 10.68 -0.80 6.46
C ASP A 66 9.69 0.37 6.41
N ALA A 67 10.17 1.60 6.67
CA ALA A 67 9.35 2.80 6.52
C ALA A 67 8.88 3.00 5.08
N ASP A 68 9.77 2.81 4.09
CA ASP A 68 9.44 2.92 2.66
C ASP A 68 8.39 1.89 2.24
N ALA A 69 8.51 0.64 2.70
CA ALA A 69 7.52 -0.41 2.44
C ALA A 69 6.12 -0.03 2.95
N VAL A 70 6.03 0.53 4.16
CA VAL A 70 4.75 1.01 4.72
C VAL A 70 4.18 2.18 3.91
N LEU A 71 5.02 3.12 3.47
CA LEU A 71 4.59 4.23 2.64
C LEU A 71 4.14 3.77 1.25
N GLN A 72 4.77 2.75 0.70
CA GLN A 72 4.37 2.12 -0.55
C GLN A 72 2.97 1.48 -0.43
N ASP A 73 2.67 0.84 0.70
CA ASP A 73 1.34 0.31 0.99
C ASP A 73 0.29 1.43 1.06
N VAL A 74 0.61 2.54 1.74
CA VAL A 74 -0.26 3.73 1.77
C VAL A 74 -0.52 4.26 0.36
N MET A 75 0.51 4.39 -0.46
CA MET A 75 0.38 4.86 -1.85
C MET A 75 -0.52 3.92 -2.67
N SER A 76 -0.37 2.61 -2.51
CA SER A 76 -1.20 1.60 -3.16
C SER A 76 -2.68 1.74 -2.78
N ILE A 77 -2.97 1.93 -1.48
CA ILE A 77 -4.34 2.13 -0.97
C ILE A 77 -4.95 3.41 -1.55
N VAL A 78 -4.23 4.53 -1.49
CA VAL A 78 -4.70 5.83 -1.98
C VAL A 78 -4.96 5.78 -3.50
N ASN A 79 -4.08 5.15 -4.27
CA ASN A 79 -4.25 4.99 -5.71
C ASN A 79 -5.49 4.15 -6.04
N SER A 80 -5.65 3.03 -5.34
CA SER A 80 -6.80 2.13 -5.52
C SER A 80 -8.13 2.83 -5.18
N TYR A 81 -8.15 3.62 -4.11
CA TYR A 81 -9.30 4.42 -3.73
C TYR A 81 -9.66 5.47 -4.80
N ASN A 82 -8.68 6.24 -5.27
CA ASN A 82 -8.91 7.25 -6.32
C ASN A 82 -9.41 6.62 -7.63
N LEU A 83 -8.87 5.46 -8.01
CA LEU A 83 -9.32 4.73 -9.19
C LEU A 83 -10.80 4.32 -9.05
N LEU A 84 -11.21 3.81 -7.88
CA LEU A 84 -12.60 3.45 -7.61
C LEU A 84 -13.54 4.67 -7.69
N ILE A 85 -13.13 5.80 -7.11
CA ILE A 85 -13.89 7.06 -7.18
C ILE A 85 -14.01 7.57 -8.62
N ALA A 86 -12.96 7.43 -9.44
CA ALA A 86 -13.00 7.80 -10.85
C ALA A 86 -13.95 6.92 -11.67
N GLN A 87 -13.94 5.60 -11.43
CA GLN A 87 -14.83 4.65 -12.10
C GLN A 87 -16.30 4.85 -11.72
N SER A 88 -16.59 5.10 -10.45
CA SER A 88 -17.96 5.37 -9.98
C SER A 88 -18.54 6.70 -10.47
N ARG A 89 -17.71 7.60 -11.02
CA ARG A 89 -18.13 8.85 -11.66
C ARG A 89 -18.34 8.72 -13.18
N GLN A 90 -17.97 7.60 -13.80
CA GLN A 90 -18.33 7.35 -15.19
C GLN A 90 -19.83 7.04 -15.25
N PRO A 91 -20.63 7.78 -16.06
CA PRO A 91 -22.01 7.42 -16.26
C PRO A 91 -22.03 6.01 -16.85
N GLN A 92 -22.71 5.09 -16.16
CA GLN A 92 -23.08 3.80 -16.75
C GLN A 92 -23.74 4.13 -18.10
N GLN A 93 -23.07 3.81 -19.20
CA GLN A 93 -23.76 3.76 -20.48
C GLN A 93 -24.86 2.74 -20.29
N SER A 94 -26.10 3.25 -20.24
CA SER A 94 -27.30 2.44 -20.15
C SER A 94 -27.19 1.35 -21.21
N GLU A 95 -27.09 0.09 -20.79
CA GLU A 95 -27.42 -1.03 -21.66
C GLU A 95 -28.90 -0.83 -22.02
N GLN A 96 -29.16 -0.22 -23.18
CA GLN A 96 -30.51 -0.18 -23.73
C GLN A 96 -30.95 -1.64 -23.95
N PRO A 97 -32.09 -2.07 -23.39
CA PRO A 97 -32.65 -3.34 -23.78
C PRO A 97 -33.11 -3.18 -25.23
N SER A 98 -32.43 -3.83 -26.19
CA SER A 98 -32.96 -3.98 -27.54
C SER A 98 -34.23 -4.82 -27.46
N VAL A 99 -35.37 -4.14 -27.50
CA VAL A 99 -36.68 -4.76 -27.74
C VAL A 99 -37.25 -4.19 -29.03
N GLU A 100 -37.95 -5.06 -29.75
CA GLU A 100 -38.84 -4.85 -30.91
C GLU A 100 -38.21 -5.13 -32.29
N THR A 101 -38.42 -6.33 -32.85
CA THR A 101 -39.58 -6.85 -33.61
C THR A 101 -39.73 -6.25 -35.01
N GLY A 102 -39.71 -7.13 -36.02
CA GLY A 102 -40.06 -6.81 -37.40
C GLY A 102 -40.15 -8.06 -38.27
N THR A 103 -41.31 -8.71 -38.25
CA THR A 103 -41.79 -9.60 -39.32
C THR A 103 -41.81 -8.88 -40.67
N HIS A 104 -41.20 -9.44 -41.72
CA HIS A 104 -41.82 -9.51 -43.06
C HIS A 104 -41.12 -10.53 -43.98
N GLU A 105 -41.92 -11.50 -44.44
CA GLU A 105 -41.77 -12.37 -45.63
C GLU A 105 -41.63 -11.53 -46.92
N PRO A 106 -41.06 -12.07 -48.03
CA PRO A 106 -41.66 -13.19 -48.79
C PRO A 106 -40.70 -14.29 -49.27
#